data_AF-A0A0N6ZLP8-F1
#
_entry.id   AF-A0A0N6ZLP8-F1
#
_cell.length_a   1.000
_cell.length_b   1.000
_cell.length_c   1.000
_cell.angle_alpha   90.00
_cell.angle_beta   90.00
_cell.angle_gamma   90.00
#
_symmetry.space_group_name_H-M   'P 1'
#
loop_
_entity.id
_entity.type
_entity.pdbx_description
1 polymer ?
#
loop_
_entity_poly.entity_id
_entity_poly.type
_entity_poly.pdbx_seq_one_letter_code
_entity_poly.pdbx_strand_id
1 'polypeptide(L)'
;MTVTAANKTVTAADKTGAHTPEAADVITGARERIDALDDRIIGLIQERMAVSAVIQEARITSGGRRVNLSREMEVLDHYRQALGKPGTTLAMTMLELCRGRV
;
A
#
# COMPACT_ATOMS: atom_id res chain seq x y z
N MET A 1 20.13 -25.46 -41.53
CA MET A 1 20.04 -24.00 -41.41
C MET A 1 19.41 -23.68 -40.06
N THR A 2 20.22 -23.42 -39.04
CA THR A 2 19.77 -23.09 -37.68
C THR A 2 19.94 -21.59 -37.47
N VAL A 3 18.84 -20.85 -37.46
CA VAL A 3 18.82 -19.42 -37.11
C VAL A 3 18.99 -19.32 -35.60
N THR A 4 20.15 -18.85 -35.16
CA THR A 4 20.40 -18.52 -33.74
C THR A 4 19.68 -17.21 -33.45
N ALA A 5 18.60 -17.26 -32.67
CA ALA A 5 17.95 -16.07 -32.15
C ALA A 5 18.92 -15.36 -31.18
N ALA A 6 19.41 -14.20 -31.57
CA ALA A 6 20.20 -13.34 -30.70
C ALA A 6 19.33 -12.91 -29.52
N ASN A 7 19.57 -13.48 -28.34
CA ASN A 7 18.92 -13.10 -27.11
C ASN A 7 19.38 -11.67 -26.76
N LYS A 8 18.53 -10.68 -27.03
CA LYS A 8 18.83 -9.27 -26.75
C LYS A 8 18.93 -9.13 -25.23
N THR A 9 20.15 -9.07 -24.70
CA THR A 9 20.39 -8.80 -23.28
C THR A 9 19.76 -7.46 -22.93
N VAL A 10 18.68 -7.50 -22.14
CA VAL A 10 17.96 -6.32 -21.64
C VAL A 10 18.90 -5.54 -20.73
N THR A 11 19.24 -4.32 -21.12
CA THR A 11 20.15 -3.44 -20.37
C THR A 11 19.42 -2.82 -19.16
N ALA A 12 20.16 -2.28 -18.19
CA ALA A 12 19.56 -1.56 -17.07
C ALA A 12 18.71 -0.36 -17.53
N ALA A 13 19.14 0.31 -18.60
CA ALA A 13 18.38 1.36 -19.28
C ALA A 13 17.02 0.85 -19.79
N ASP A 14 16.97 -0.33 -20.41
CA ASP A 14 15.73 -0.93 -20.91
C ASP A 14 14.75 -1.31 -19.77
N LYS A 15 15.25 -1.74 -18.61
CA LYS A 15 14.41 -2.11 -17.43
C LYS A 15 13.84 -0.90 -16.69
N THR A 16 14.56 0.21 -16.74
CA THR A 16 14.22 1.43 -15.99
C THR A 16 13.48 2.45 -16.83
N GLY A 17 13.63 2.39 -18.16
CA GLY A 17 13.20 3.43 -19.09
C GLY A 17 14.15 4.63 -19.11
N ALA A 18 15.33 4.51 -18.48
CA ALA A 18 16.32 5.57 -18.42
C ALA A 18 17.07 5.70 -19.75
N HIS A 19 17.47 6.93 -20.09
CA HIS A 19 18.26 7.20 -21.29
C HIS A 19 19.77 7.33 -21.00
N THR A 20 20.19 7.22 -19.73
CA THR A 20 21.61 7.18 -19.33
C THR A 20 21.87 6.07 -18.31
N PRO A 21 23.08 5.48 -18.26
CA PRO A 21 23.45 4.47 -17.26
C PRO A 21 23.31 4.99 -15.83
N GLU A 22 23.74 6.23 -15.56
CA GLU A 22 23.68 6.82 -14.21
C GLU A 22 22.23 6.98 -13.73
N ALA A 23 21.32 7.40 -14.62
CA ALA A 23 19.91 7.47 -14.32
C ALA A 23 19.30 6.07 -14.10
N ALA A 24 19.75 5.07 -14.86
CA ALA A 24 19.31 3.68 -14.68
C ALA A 24 19.71 3.13 -13.29
N ASP A 25 20.92 3.44 -12.82
CA ASP A 25 21.40 3.00 -11.51
C ASP A 25 20.62 3.66 -10.38
N VAL A 26 20.36 4.98 -10.47
CA VAL A 26 19.55 5.72 -9.50
C VAL A 26 18.12 5.17 -9.44
N ILE A 27 17.49 4.89 -10.59
CA ILE A 27 16.13 4.36 -10.63
C ILE A 27 16.07 2.95 -10.04
N THR A 28 17.06 2.11 -10.33
CA THR A 28 17.15 0.75 -9.76
C THR A 28 17.19 0.80 -8.24
N GLY A 29 18.11 1.57 -7.66
CA GLY A 29 18.20 1.70 -6.20
C GLY A 29 16.98 2.36 -5.56
N ALA A 30 16.35 3.32 -6.25
CA ALA A 30 15.10 3.92 -5.77
C ALA A 30 13.93 2.93 -5.74
N ARG A 31 13.83 2.03 -6.74
CA ARG A 31 12.81 0.98 -6.78
C ARG A 31 13.01 -0.05 -5.66
N GLU A 32 14.24 -0.49 -5.42
CA GLU A 32 14.53 -1.38 -4.28
C GLU A 32 14.11 -0.75 -2.95
N ARG A 33 14.31 0.56 -2.80
CA ARG A 33 13.85 1.31 -1.62
C ARG A 33 12.33 1.40 -1.54
N ILE A 34 11.63 1.56 -2.67
CA ILE A 34 10.16 1.54 -2.75
C ILE A 34 9.65 0.17 -2.32
N ASP A 35 10.22 -0.91 -2.84
CA ASP A 35 9.82 -2.28 -2.50
C ASP A 35 9.95 -2.52 -0.98
N ALA A 36 11.06 -2.09 -0.38
CA ALA A 36 11.28 -2.17 1.07
C ALA A 36 10.34 -1.24 1.90
N LEU A 37 9.83 -0.16 1.31
CA LEU A 37 8.81 0.68 1.94
C LEU A 37 7.44 0.01 1.85
N ASP A 38 7.11 -0.56 0.69
CA ASP A 38 5.85 -1.23 0.44
C ASP A 38 5.69 -2.47 1.34
N ASP A 39 6.74 -3.26 1.52
CA ASP A 39 6.73 -4.37 2.49
C ASP A 39 6.40 -3.91 3.91
N ARG A 40 6.98 -2.78 4.34
CA ARG A 40 6.69 -2.19 5.66
C ARG A 40 5.28 -1.63 5.74
N ILE A 41 4.78 -0.99 4.68
CA ILE A 41 3.41 -0.50 4.60
C ILE A 41 2.44 -1.67 4.70
N ILE A 42 2.65 -2.75 3.95
CA ILE A 42 1.82 -3.96 3.99
C ILE A 42 1.81 -4.55 5.41
N GLY A 43 2.97 -4.67 6.05
CA GLY A 43 3.06 -5.14 7.45
C GLY A 43 2.24 -4.28 8.41
N LEU A 44 2.36 -2.95 8.32
CA LEU A 44 1.59 -2.01 9.16
C LEU A 44 0.08 -2.10 8.90
N ILE A 45 -0.32 -2.32 7.64
CA ILE A 45 -1.73 -2.49 7.28
C ILE A 45 -2.29 -3.77 7.91
N GLN A 46 -1.56 -4.88 7.82
CA GLN A 46 -1.96 -6.15 8.43
C GLN A 46 -2.05 -6.04 9.95
N GLU A 47 -1.09 -5.38 10.59
CA GLU A 47 -1.13 -5.12 12.03
C GLU A 47 -2.36 -4.27 12.40
N ARG A 48 -2.62 -3.18 11.66
CA ARG A 48 -3.81 -2.34 11.87
C ARG A 48 -5.11 -3.13 11.72
N MET A 49 -5.18 -4.05 10.75
CA MET A 49 -6.34 -4.93 10.57
C MET A 49 -6.53 -5.86 11.77
N ALA A 50 -5.46 -6.47 12.28
CA ALA A 50 -5.51 -7.33 13.46
C ALA A 50 -6.00 -6.58 14.71
N VAL A 51 -5.45 -5.38 14.97
CA VAL A 51 -5.90 -4.51 16.07
C VAL A 51 -7.37 -4.10 15.88
N SER A 52 -7.78 -3.78 14.64
CA SER A 52 -9.17 -3.46 14.36
C SER A 52 -10.09 -4.64 14.67
N ALA A 53 -9.72 -5.87 14.30
CA ALA A 53 -10.51 -7.05 14.59
C ALA A 53 -10.75 -7.24 16.10
N VAL A 54 -9.71 -7.03 16.93
CA VAL A 54 -9.83 -7.06 18.40
C VAL A 54 -10.84 -6.02 18.90
N ILE A 55 -10.79 -4.79 18.37
CA ILE A 55 -11.75 -3.73 18.73
C ILE A 55 -13.18 -4.12 18.34
N GLN A 56 -13.37 -4.68 17.14
CA GLN A 56 -14.70 -5.09 16.67
C GLN A 56 -15.27 -6.21 17.54
N GLU A 57 -14.46 -7.20 17.90
CA GLU A 57 -14.86 -8.29 18.78
C GLU A 57 -15.29 -7.76 20.16
N ALA A 58 -14.50 -6.87 20.77
CA ALA A 58 -14.84 -6.25 22.04
C ALA A 58 -16.15 -5.44 21.97
N ARG A 59 -16.42 -4.75 20.85
CA ARG A 59 -17.68 -4.02 20.64
C ARG A 59 -18.87 -4.96 20.51
N ILE A 60 -18.75 -6.03 19.73
CA ILE A 60 -19.84 -6.95 19.46
C ILE A 60 -20.18 -7.75 20.73
N THR A 61 -19.17 -8.26 21.43
CA THR A 61 -19.35 -9.03 22.68
C THR A 61 -19.97 -8.22 23.80
N SER A 62 -19.79 -6.90 23.80
CA SER A 62 -20.46 -5.97 24.73
C SER A 62 -21.86 -5.51 24.28
N GLY A 63 -22.41 -6.08 23.20
CA GLY A 63 -23.73 -5.72 22.66
C GLY A 63 -23.74 -4.43 21.82
N GLY A 64 -22.56 -3.89 21.51
CA GLY A 64 -22.38 -2.71 20.68
C GLY A 64 -22.46 -3.01 19.18
N ARG A 65 -22.46 -1.93 18.39
CA ARG A 65 -22.39 -2.01 16.93
C ARG A 65 -20.97 -2.35 16.47
N ARG A 66 -20.89 -3.09 15.37
CA ARG A 66 -19.62 -3.34 14.66
C ARG A 66 -18.94 -2.05 14.23
N VAL A 67 -19.65 -1.02 13.78
CA VAL A 67 -19.02 0.24 13.32
C VAL A 67 -19.36 1.43 14.23
N ASN A 68 -18.43 2.38 14.33
CA ASN A 68 -18.64 3.69 14.96
C ASN A 68 -18.34 4.79 13.94
N LEU A 69 -19.41 5.42 13.44
CA LEU A 69 -19.30 6.44 12.39
C LEU A 69 -18.45 7.65 12.81
N SER A 70 -18.58 8.11 14.06
CA SER A 70 -17.77 9.23 14.57
C SER A 70 -16.28 8.92 14.48
N ARG A 71 -15.89 7.72 14.91
CA ARG A 71 -14.49 7.29 14.84
C ARG A 71 -14.03 7.08 13.40
N GLU A 72 -14.88 6.58 12.51
CA GLU A 72 -14.54 6.46 11.09
C GLU A 72 -14.30 7.85 10.46
N MET A 73 -15.12 8.86 10.80
CA MET A 73 -14.91 10.25 10.34
C MET A 73 -13.57 10.83 10.81
N GLU A 74 -13.20 10.60 12.08
CA GLU A 74 -11.89 11.02 12.59
C GLU A 74 -10.71 10.39 11.81
N VAL A 75 -10.84 9.13 11.40
CA VAL A 75 -9.82 8.45 10.59
C VAL A 75 -9.74 9.07 9.19
N LEU A 76 -10.87 9.36 8.56
CA LEU A 76 -10.90 10.01 7.25
C LEU A 76 -10.23 11.40 7.30
N ASP A 77 -10.53 12.19 8.34
CA ASP A 77 -9.94 13.50 8.53
C ASP A 77 -8.44 13.43 8.81
N HIS A 78 -7.99 12.47 9.62
CA HIS A 78 -6.58 12.27 9.90
C HIS A 78 -5.77 12.01 8.62
N TYR A 79 -6.23 11.07 7.78
CA TYR A 79 -5.54 10.79 6.51
C TYR A 79 -5.64 11.96 5.53
N ARG A 80 -6.77 12.67 5.50
CA ARG A 80 -6.93 13.86 4.65
C ARG A 80 -5.98 14.99 5.06
N GLN A 81 -5.76 15.20 6.35
CA GLN A 81 -4.81 16.20 6.84
C GLN A 81 -3.37 15.84 6.47
N ALA A 82 -3.01 14.55 6.54
CA ALA A 82 -1.66 14.10 6.23
C ALA A 82 -1.35 14.04 4.72
N LEU A 83 -2.33 13.63 3.89
CA LEU A 83 -2.12 13.29 2.48
C LEU A 83 -2.98 14.11 1.51
N GLY A 84 -3.75 15.08 2.01
CA GLY A 84 -4.70 15.85 1.22
C GLY A 84 -5.88 15.01 0.72
N LYS A 85 -6.47 15.40 -0.41
CA LYS A 85 -7.64 14.74 -1.00
C LYS A 85 -7.45 13.22 -1.23
N PRO A 86 -6.30 12.72 -1.74
CA PRO A 86 -6.07 11.28 -1.88
C PRO A 86 -6.12 10.50 -0.56
N GLY A 87 -5.79 11.16 0.57
CA GLY A 87 -5.83 10.57 1.90
C GLY A 87 -7.22 10.04 2.27
N THR A 88 -8.29 10.74 1.88
CA THR A 88 -9.66 10.27 2.13
C THR A 88 -9.92 8.93 1.45
N THR A 89 -9.53 8.77 0.18
CA THR A 89 -9.68 7.50 -0.55
C THR A 89 -8.88 6.38 0.10
N LEU A 90 -7.63 6.66 0.48
CA LEU A 90 -6.79 5.67 1.17
C LEU A 90 -7.41 5.21 2.49
N ALA A 91 -7.95 6.15 3.29
CA ALA A 91 -8.62 5.83 4.53
C ALA A 91 -9.92 5.03 4.33
N MET A 92 -10.71 5.33 3.30
CA MET A 92 -11.89 4.52 2.96
C MET A 92 -11.51 3.07 2.66
N THR A 93 -10.52 2.85 1.78
CA THR A 93 -10.01 1.50 1.49
C THR A 93 -9.52 0.80 2.77
N MET A 94 -8.81 1.52 3.64
CA MET A 94 -8.31 0.98 4.91
C MET A 94 -9.44 0.55 5.85
N LEU A 95 -10.48 1.38 5.98
CA LEU A 95 -11.66 1.07 6.79
C LEU A 95 -12.42 -0.14 6.23
N GLU A 96 -12.55 -0.24 4.91
CA GLU A 96 -13.15 -1.39 4.23
C GLU A 96 -12.41 -2.70 4.53
N LEU A 97 -11.07 -2.70 4.42
CA LEU A 97 -10.24 -3.86 4.76
C LEU A 97 -10.45 -4.31 6.21
N CYS A 98 -10.64 -3.37 7.13
CA CYS A 98 -10.72 -3.68 8.56
C CYS A 98 -12.09 -4.17 9.05
N ARG A 99 -13.19 -3.76 8.40
CA ARG A 99 -14.55 -4.13 8.82
C ARG A 99 -15.19 -5.24 7.97
N GLY A 100 -14.54 -5.61 6.86
CA GLY A 100 -15.10 -6.50 5.85
C GLY A 100 -16.09 -5.76 4.93
N ARG A 101 -16.34 -6.32 3.74
CA ARG A 101 -17.43 -5.83 2.87
C ARG A 101 -18.75 -6.15 3.55
N VAL A 102 -19.56 -5.12 3.78
CA VAL A 102 -20.99 -5.24 4.12
C VAL A 102 -21.76 -5.64 2.87
#